data_AF-A0A8D8V9T8-F1
#
_entry.id   AF-A0A8D8V9T8-F1
#
_cell.length_a   1.000
_cell.length_b   1.000
_cell.length_c   1.000
_cell.angle_alpha   90.00
_cell.angle_beta   90.00
_cell.angle_gamma   90.00
#
_symmetry.space_group_name_H-M   'P 1'
#
loop_
_entity.id
_entity.type
_entity.pdbx_description
1 polymer ?
#
loop_
_entity_poly.entity_id
_entity_poly.type
_entity_poly.pdbx_seq_one_letter_code
_entity_poly.pdbx_strand_id
1 'polypeptide(L)'
;MSFHNFNREEITKWLNLMKTRAGAPIMAYRKLWHTDNPSIQGVWSPFVNQDTSLNITSFPNDKLSRMIQTEPTATELLLEMFKKQQLEDSEANVSKGEGNRKEESK
;
A
#
# COMPACT_ATOMS: atom_id res chain seq x y z
N MET A 1 9.37 -30.71 37.54
CA MET A 1 10.51 -29.94 38.09
C MET A 1 11.15 -30.77 39.20
N SER A 2 12.47 -30.87 39.28
CA SER A 2 13.19 -31.59 40.34
C SER A 2 13.84 -30.58 41.30
N PHE A 3 13.83 -30.85 42.60
CA PHE A 3 14.30 -29.94 43.66
C PHE A 3 15.55 -30.47 44.40
N HIS A 4 16.30 -31.41 43.82
CA HIS A 4 17.52 -31.93 44.44
C HIS A 4 18.58 -30.84 44.59
N ASN A 5 19.13 -30.71 45.81
CA ASN A 5 20.19 -29.75 46.20
C ASN A 5 19.81 -28.26 46.11
N PHE A 6 18.52 -27.91 46.20
CA PHE A 6 18.08 -26.51 46.19
C PHE A 6 18.07 -25.93 47.60
N ASN A 7 18.46 -24.65 47.73
CA ASN A 7 18.33 -23.91 48.98
C ASN A 7 16.85 -23.53 49.23
N ARG A 8 16.49 -23.25 50.49
CA ARG A 8 15.15 -22.82 50.89
C ARG A 8 14.64 -21.64 50.07
N GLU A 9 15.49 -20.65 49.81
CA GLU A 9 15.14 -19.45 49.06
C GLU A 9 14.79 -19.77 47.61
N GLU A 10 15.53 -20.68 46.98
CA GLU A 10 15.29 -21.13 45.61
C GLU A 10 13.98 -21.89 45.52
N ILE A 11 13.71 -22.80 46.45
CA ILE A 11 12.43 -23.52 46.54
C ILE A 11 11.27 -22.53 46.68
N THR A 12 11.42 -21.53 47.56
CA THR A 12 10.39 -20.50 47.79
C THR A 12 10.15 -19.68 46.53
N LYS A 13 11.20 -19.31 45.78
CA LYS A 13 11.08 -18.60 44.50
C LYS A 13 10.31 -19.43 43.47
N TRP A 14 10.64 -20.71 43.32
CA TRP A 14 9.95 -21.59 42.37
C TRP A 14 8.52 -21.87 42.77
N LEU A 15 8.23 -22.03 44.07
CA LEU A 15 6.89 -22.21 44.58
C LEU A 15 6.02 -20.97 44.33
N ASN A 16 6.57 -19.77 44.57
CA ASN A 16 5.90 -18.51 44.25
C ASN A 16 5.63 -18.38 42.74
N LEU A 17 6.61 -18.72 41.90
CA LEU A 17 6.44 -18.73 40.45
C LEU A 17 5.32 -19.69 40.02
N MET A 18 5.27 -20.91 40.57
CA MET A 18 4.21 -21.86 40.22
C MET A 18 2.84 -21.37 40.68
N LYS A 19 2.75 -20.71 41.84
CA LYS A 19 1.51 -20.15 42.38
C LYS A 19 0.97 -18.96 41.57
N THR A 20 1.85 -18.09 41.06
CA THR A 20 1.43 -16.87 40.34
C THR A 20 1.11 -17.09 38.87
N ARG A 21 1.52 -18.22 38.30
CA ARG A 21 1.30 -18.54 36.89
C ARG A 21 -0.11 -19.07 36.65
N ALA A 22 -0.73 -18.61 35.57
CA ALA A 22 -2.08 -19.03 35.16
C ALA A 22 -2.15 -20.45 34.54
N GLY A 23 -1.07 -21.24 34.55
CA GLY A 23 -1.02 -22.57 33.94
C GLY A 23 -0.96 -22.60 32.40
N ALA A 24 -1.00 -21.44 31.74
CA ALA A 24 -0.84 -21.34 30.29
C ALA A 24 0.54 -21.85 29.82
N PRO A 25 0.61 -22.47 28.63
CA PRO A 25 1.86 -22.98 28.07
C PRO A 25 2.92 -21.88 27.93
N ILE A 26 4.17 -22.24 28.20
CA ILE A 26 5.32 -21.34 28.05
C ILE A 26 5.66 -21.25 26.57
N MET A 27 5.29 -20.15 25.94
CA MET A 27 5.60 -19.88 24.54
C MET A 27 6.06 -18.43 24.35
N ALA A 28 6.76 -18.17 23.25
CA ALA A 28 7.10 -16.82 22.85
C ALA A 28 5.86 -16.11 22.31
N TYR A 29 5.40 -15.09 23.04
CA TYR A 29 4.29 -14.27 22.58
C TYR A 29 4.75 -13.28 21.51
N ARG A 30 4.04 -13.24 20.38
CA ARG A 30 4.27 -12.23 19.34
C ARG A 30 3.77 -10.85 19.76
N LYS A 31 2.70 -10.79 20.56
CA LYS A 31 2.08 -9.57 21.09
C LYS A 31 1.74 -9.79 22.56
N LEU A 32 1.95 -8.76 23.39
CA LEU A 32 1.71 -8.82 24.84
C LEU A 32 0.30 -8.43 25.23
N TRP A 33 -0.49 -7.94 24.28
CA TRP A 33 -1.88 -7.54 24.47
C TRP A 33 -2.78 -8.29 23.49
N HIS A 34 -3.98 -8.58 23.95
CA HIS A 34 -5.05 -9.21 23.20
C HIS A 34 -6.37 -8.59 23.62
N THR A 35 -7.29 -8.45 22.66
CA THR A 35 -8.68 -8.10 22.90
C THR A 35 -9.52 -8.85 21.87
N ASP A 36 -10.61 -9.45 22.31
CA ASP A 36 -11.51 -10.17 21.41
C ASP A 36 -12.22 -9.21 20.44
N ASN A 37 -12.43 -7.96 20.87
CA ASN A 37 -13.10 -6.91 20.09
C ASN A 37 -12.19 -5.68 19.93
N PRO A 38 -11.27 -5.68 18.95
CA PRO A 38 -10.27 -4.62 18.81
C PRO A 38 -10.80 -3.30 18.24
N SER A 39 -11.91 -3.33 17.50
CA SER A 39 -12.50 -2.13 16.89
C SER A 39 -13.90 -1.87 17.42
N ILE A 40 -14.18 -0.61 17.74
CA ILE A 40 -15.50 -0.14 18.18
C ILE A 40 -16.41 0.13 16.97
N GLN A 41 -15.84 0.66 15.88
CA GLN A 41 -16.60 1.07 14.69
C GLN A 41 -16.69 -0.03 13.62
N GLY A 42 -15.96 -1.13 13.79
CA GLY A 42 -15.86 -2.21 12.82
C GLY A 42 -14.45 -2.38 12.26
N VAL A 43 -14.15 -3.58 11.76
CA VAL A 43 -12.84 -3.90 11.18
C VAL A 43 -12.79 -3.35 9.75
N TRP A 44 -11.64 -2.83 9.34
CA TRP A 44 -11.45 -2.37 7.97
C TRP A 44 -11.64 -3.53 6.98
N SER A 45 -12.40 -3.27 5.91
CA SER A 45 -12.54 -4.16 4.77
C SER A 45 -12.39 -3.36 3.47
N PRO A 46 -12.04 -4.00 2.34
CA PRO A 46 -11.95 -3.33 1.05
C PRO A 46 -13.26 -2.65 0.60
N PHE A 47 -14.39 -3.03 1.21
CA PHE A 47 -15.72 -2.51 0.90
C PHE A 47 -16.10 -1.28 1.73
N VAL A 48 -15.36 -0.96 2.81
CA VAL A 48 -15.72 0.15 3.72
C VAL A 48 -15.78 1.49 3.01
N ASN A 49 -14.92 1.71 2.00
CA ASN A 49 -14.88 2.95 1.24
C ASN A 49 -15.26 2.75 -0.24
N GLN A 50 -16.14 1.78 -0.52
CA GLN A 50 -16.68 1.64 -1.87
C GLN A 50 -17.68 2.74 -2.19
N ASP A 51 -17.73 3.11 -3.47
CA ASP A 51 -18.65 4.13 -3.95
C ASP A 51 -20.10 3.69 -3.71
N THR A 52 -20.85 4.55 -3.02
CA THR A 52 -22.26 4.32 -2.68
C THR A 52 -23.15 4.33 -3.94
N SER A 53 -22.64 4.82 -5.07
CA SER A 53 -23.35 4.81 -6.36
C SER A 53 -23.82 3.41 -6.79
N LEU A 54 -23.10 2.35 -6.37
CA LEU A 54 -23.47 0.95 -6.64
C LEU A 54 -24.80 0.55 -5.99
N ASN A 55 -25.14 1.11 -4.84
CA ASN A 55 -26.34 0.72 -4.08
C ASN A 55 -27.65 1.27 -4.70
N ILE A 56 -27.56 2.38 -5.41
CA ILE A 56 -28.73 3.08 -6.00
C ILE A 56 -28.96 2.60 -7.44
N THR A 57 -27.93 2.07 -8.09
CA THR A 57 -27.95 1.73 -9.50
C THR A 57 -28.79 0.49 -9.78
N SER A 58 -29.70 0.58 -10.77
CA SER A 58 -30.35 -0.60 -11.35
C SER A 58 -29.41 -1.26 -12.36
N PHE A 59 -29.19 -2.57 -12.20
CA PHE A 59 -28.42 -3.36 -13.15
C PHE A 59 -29.32 -3.91 -14.27
N PRO A 60 -28.81 -4.03 -15.51
CA PRO A 60 -27.45 -3.69 -15.98
C PRO A 60 -27.27 -2.18 -16.27
N ASN A 61 -26.11 -1.62 -15.89
CA ASN A 61 -25.77 -0.20 -16.12
C ASN A 61 -24.57 -0.05 -17.08
N ASP A 62 -24.81 0.61 -18.21
CA ASP A 62 -23.82 0.86 -19.27
C ASP A 62 -22.56 1.60 -18.78
N LYS A 63 -22.69 2.54 -17.83
CA LYS A 63 -21.55 3.31 -17.32
C LYS A 63 -20.58 2.45 -16.52
N LEU A 64 -21.13 1.55 -15.70
CA LEU A 64 -20.34 0.66 -14.84
C LEU A 64 -19.79 -0.55 -15.61
N SER A 65 -20.40 -0.91 -16.73
CA SER A 65 -19.89 -1.98 -17.61
C SER A 65 -18.77 -1.52 -18.54
N ARG A 66 -18.53 -0.21 -18.68
CA ARG A 66 -17.42 0.29 -19.48
C ARG A 66 -16.09 -0.12 -18.86
N MET A 67 -15.15 -0.49 -19.72
CA MET A 67 -13.77 -0.72 -19.30
C MET A 67 -13.26 0.54 -18.60
N ILE A 68 -12.70 0.36 -17.40
CA ILE A 68 -12.02 1.44 -16.68
C ILE A 68 -10.89 1.92 -17.57
N GLN A 69 -10.99 3.16 -18.05
CA GLN A 69 -9.90 3.78 -18.79
C GLN A 69 -8.77 4.01 -17.80
N THR A 70 -7.75 3.16 -17.86
CA THR A 70 -6.54 3.34 -17.06
C THR A 70 -5.85 4.60 -17.54
N GLU A 71 -5.53 5.51 -16.61
CA GLU A 71 -4.60 6.58 -16.91
C GLU A 71 -3.28 6.00 -17.46
N PRO A 72 -2.60 6.69 -18.38
CA PRO A 72 -1.35 6.19 -18.92
C PRO A 72 -0.37 5.91 -17.79
N THR A 73 0.32 4.78 -17.88
CA THR A 73 1.36 4.46 -16.91
C THR A 73 2.44 5.55 -16.92
N ALA A 74 3.11 5.76 -15.79
CA ALA A 74 4.18 6.76 -15.69
C ALA A 74 5.24 6.61 -16.80
N THR A 75 5.50 5.37 -17.25
CA THR A 75 6.41 5.07 -18.37
C THR A 75 5.86 5.52 -19.72
N GLU A 76 4.58 5.29 -19.99
CA GLU A 76 3.94 5.72 -21.24
C GLU A 76 3.89 7.25 -21.32
N LEU A 77 3.60 7.91 -20.19
CA LEU A 77 3.62 9.36 -20.09
C LEU A 77 5.02 9.93 -20.40
N LEU A 78 6.09 9.33 -19.87
CA LEU A 78 7.46 9.75 -20.14
C LEU A 78 7.84 9.57 -21.62
N LEU A 79 7.45 8.45 -22.23
CA LEU A 79 7.65 8.22 -23.67
C LEU A 79 6.89 9.26 -24.50
N GLU A 80 5.69 9.65 -24.08
CA GLU A 80 4.91 10.69 -24.75
C GLU A 80 5.57 12.06 -24.62
N MET A 81 6.04 12.44 -23.42
CA MET A 81 6.78 13.68 -23.19
C MET A 81 8.06 13.74 -24.02
N PHE A 82 8.81 12.65 -24.08
CA PHE A 82 10.04 12.58 -24.88
C PHE A 82 9.75 12.73 -26.38
N LYS A 83 8.72 12.05 -26.89
CA LYS A 83 8.30 12.19 -28.31
C LYS A 83 7.87 13.62 -28.63
N LYS A 84 7.14 14.28 -27.73
CA LYS A 84 6.77 15.70 -27.89
C LYS A 84 8.00 16.59 -28.00
N GLN A 85 8.98 16.40 -27.12
CA GLN A 85 10.24 17.14 -27.15
C GLN A 85 10.99 16.97 -28.48
N GLN A 86 11.09 15.74 -29.02
CA GLN A 86 11.75 15.51 -30.31
C GLN A 86 11.07 16.20 -31.49
N LEU A 87 9.73 16.29 -31.47
CA LEU A 87 8.97 17.01 -32.49
C LEU A 87 9.22 18.52 -32.41
N GLU A 88 9.21 19.09 -31.21
CA GLU A 88 9.54 20.50 -30.97
C GLU A 88 10.95 20.86 -31.45
N ASP A 89 11.95 20.03 -31.12
CA ASP A 89 13.33 20.19 -31.58
C ASP A 89 13.46 20.11 -33.12
N SER A 90 12.63 19.28 -33.76
CA SER A 90 12.60 19.14 -35.22
C SER A 90 11.99 20.38 -35.88
N GLU A 91 10.89 20.91 -35.36
CA GLU A 91 10.22 22.12 -35.85
C GLU A 91 11.08 23.39 -35.66
N ALA A 92 11.81 23.48 -34.54
CA ALA A 92 12.77 24.56 -34.28
C ALA A 92 13.96 24.55 -35.24
N ASN A 93 14.37 23.38 -35.74
CA ASN A 93 15.46 23.26 -36.73
C ASN A 93 14.99 23.58 -38.16
N VAL A 94 13.76 23.22 -38.53
CA VAL A 94 13.19 23.56 -39.85
C VAL A 94 12.99 25.07 -40.01
N SER A 95 12.46 25.74 -38.98
CA SER A 95 12.27 27.20 -38.98
C SER A 95 13.58 28.00 -39.04
N LYS A 96 14.67 27.53 -38.41
CA LYS A 96 16.01 28.13 -38.55
C LYS A 96 16.60 27.94 -39.96
N GLY A 97 16.31 26.82 -40.63
CA GLY A 97 16.79 26.53 -41.99
C GLY A 97 16.08 27.30 -43.11
N GLU A 98 14.91 27.89 -42.85
CA GLU A 98 14.20 28.76 -43.80
C GLU A 98 14.62 30.24 -43.68
N GLY A 99 15.12 30.66 -42.52
CA GLY A 99 15.70 32.00 -42.33
C GLY A 99 17.00 32.20 -43.13
N ASN A 100 17.92 31.24 -43.09
CA ASN A 100 19.21 31.34 -43.77
C ASN A 100 19.11 31.31 -45.32
N ARG A 101 18.07 30.69 -45.89
CA ARG A 101 17.89 30.65 -47.36
C ARG A 101 17.37 31.96 -47.97
N LYS A 102 16.85 32.89 -47.15
CA LYS A 102 16.35 34.20 -47.63
C LYS A 102 17.40 35.31 -47.58
N GLU A 103 18.49 35.12 -46.83
CA GLU A 103 19.58 36.11 -46.74
C GLU A 103 20.63 35.98 -47.86
N GLU A 104 20.72 34.83 -48.54
CA GLU A 104 21.70 34.58 -49.62
C GLU A 104 21.26 35.02 -51.03
N SER A 105 20.10 35.70 -51.18
CA SER A 105 19.57 36.17 -52.49
C SER A 105 19.42 37.69 -52.61
N LYS A 106 20.28 38.46 -51.94
CA LYS A 106 20.38 39.93 -52.12
C LYS A 106 21.77 40.35 -52.55
#